data_AF-J3CJA2-F1
#
_entry.id   AF-J3CJA2-F1
#
_cell.length_a   1.000
_cell.length_b   1.000
_cell.length_c   1.000
_cell.angle_alpha   90.00
_cell.angle_beta   90.00
_cell.angle_gamma   90.00
#
_symmetry.space_group_name_H-M   'P 1'
#
loop_
_entity.id
_entity.type
_entity.pdbx_description
1 polymer ?
#
loop_
_entity_poly.entity_id
_entity_poly.type
_entity_poly.pdbx_seq_one_letter_code
_entity_poly.pdbx_strand_id
1 'polypeptide(L)'
;NKLNLIILICLKNREVYHVALNRKVCIDNEGNFRNFLAHESIYGNFKNKNITTLINDNDFTRKWFINNDSIDICRDCQFRYICFDNSDIEFTGTSWRKINQCKFDPYTNKWKDNQDII
;
A
#
# COMPACT_ATOMS: atom_id res chain seq x y z
N ASN A 1 24.28 9.16 10.12
CA ASN A 1 23.57 7.90 9.83
C ASN A 1 22.12 8.03 10.25
N LYS A 2 21.18 8.15 9.31
CA LYS A 2 19.74 8.04 9.61
C LYS A 2 19.28 6.66 9.12
N LEU A 3 18.73 5.86 10.02
CA LEU A 3 18.28 4.49 9.75
C LEU A 3 16.76 4.52 9.49
N ASN A 4 16.30 3.94 8.39
CA ASN A 4 14.88 3.66 8.21
C ASN A 4 14.56 2.30 8.83
N LEU A 5 13.43 2.18 9.53
CA LEU A 5 12.99 0.91 10.12
C LEU A 5 11.70 0.46 9.46
N ILE A 6 11.69 -0.78 8.96
CA ILE A 6 10.49 -1.44 8.44
C ILE A 6 10.19 -2.62 9.35
N ILE A 7 9.06 -2.55 10.06
CA ILE A 7 8.56 -3.66 10.87
C ILE A 7 7.51 -4.40 10.02
N LEU A 8 7.85 -5.61 9.59
CA LEU A 8 6.96 -6.49 8.84
C LEU A 8 6.46 -7.60 9.76
N ILE A 9 5.15 -7.62 10.06
CA ILE A 9 4.55 -8.70 10.84
C ILE A 9 3.79 -9.62 9.89
N CYS A 10 4.54 -10.61 9.37
CA CYS A 10 4.08 -11.85 8.72
C CYS A 10 3.40 -11.74 7.34
N LEU A 11 3.98 -12.41 6.35
CA LEU A 11 3.40 -12.63 5.02
C LEU A 11 2.23 -13.61 5.12
N LYS A 12 0.99 -13.12 5.00
CA LYS A 12 -0.22 -13.96 4.92
C LYS A 12 -0.63 -14.21 3.45
N ASN A 13 -1.56 -15.15 3.25
CA ASN A 13 -2.14 -15.47 1.94
C ASN A 13 -2.61 -14.20 1.20
N ARG A 14 -2.19 -14.05 -0.07
CA ARG A 14 -2.42 -12.90 -0.95
C ARG A 14 -3.88 -12.74 -1.35
N GLU A 15 -4.64 -13.84 -1.30
CA GLU A 15 -6.10 -13.83 -1.51
C GLU A 15 -6.82 -13.02 -0.44
N VAL A 16 -6.20 -12.86 0.75
CA VAL A 16 -6.83 -12.20 1.89
C VAL A 16 -6.20 -10.84 2.18
N TYR A 17 -4.94 -10.60 1.78
CA TYR A 17 -4.20 -9.39 2.18
C TYR A 17 -3.26 -8.83 1.11
N HIS A 18 -3.15 -7.49 1.03
CA HIS A 18 -2.17 -6.81 0.18
C HIS A 18 -0.75 -6.92 0.74
N VAL A 19 0.19 -7.44 -0.06
CA VAL A 19 1.58 -7.73 0.37
C VAL A 19 2.32 -6.48 0.85
N ALA A 20 2.03 -5.33 0.25
CA ALA A 20 2.77 -4.12 0.54
C ALA A 20 2.31 -3.43 1.83
N LEU A 21 1.07 -3.66 2.29
CA LEU A 21 0.43 -2.83 3.32
C LEU A 21 0.03 -3.60 4.58
N ASN A 22 -0.29 -4.89 4.46
CA ASN A 22 -0.78 -5.68 5.58
C ASN A 22 0.22 -5.69 6.76
N ARG A 23 -0.24 -5.19 7.91
CA ARG A 23 0.51 -5.19 9.19
C ARG A 23 1.92 -4.59 9.07
N LYS A 24 2.11 -3.67 8.13
CA LYS A 24 3.38 -2.99 7.91
C LYS A 24 3.38 -1.64 8.61
N VAL A 25 4.48 -1.37 9.31
CA VAL A 25 4.81 -0.06 9.85
C VAL A 25 6.19 0.33 9.34
N CYS A 26 6.26 1.47 8.66
CA CYS A 26 7.51 2.09 8.24
C CYS A 26 7.77 3.33 9.09
N ILE A 27 9.02 3.54 9.47
CA ILE A 27 9.51 4.73 10.15
C ILE A 27 10.56 5.37 9.25
N ASP A 28 10.29 6.60 8.82
CA ASP A 28 11.26 7.35 8.00
C ASP A 28 12.39 7.95 8.85
N ASN A 29 13.32 8.62 8.17
CA ASN A 29 14.55 9.14 8.74
C ASN A 29 14.32 10.34 9.71
N GLU A 30 13.11 10.91 9.74
CA GLU A 30 12.65 11.94 10.66
C GLU A 30 11.85 11.36 11.83
N GLY A 31 11.54 10.07 11.75
CA GLY A 31 10.79 9.34 12.74
C GLY A 31 9.30 9.26 12.50
N ASN A 32 8.82 9.63 11.31
CA ASN A 32 7.40 9.64 11.01
C ASN A 32 6.92 8.22 10.68
N PHE A 33 5.74 7.88 11.19
CA PHE A 33 5.08 6.61 10.88
C PHE A 33 4.34 6.68 9.55
N ARG A 34 4.58 5.69 8.69
CA ARG A 34 3.99 5.53 7.36
C ARG A 34 3.59 4.08 7.10
N ASN A 35 2.63 3.83 6.20
CA ASN A 35 2.33 2.47 5.75
C ASN A 35 3.43 1.93 4.82
N PHE A 36 4.08 2.81 4.06
CA PHE A 36 5.25 2.52 3.26
C PHE A 36 6.14 3.77 3.16
N LEU A 37 7.45 3.61 2.98
CA LEU A 37 8.38 4.76 2.98
C LEU A 37 8.13 5.74 1.82
N ALA A 38 7.61 5.24 0.69
CA ALA A 38 7.29 6.06 -0.47
C ALA A 38 5.87 6.67 -0.42
N HIS A 39 5.09 6.42 0.63
CA HIS A 39 3.74 6.99 0.77
C HIS A 39 3.81 8.36 1.42
N GLU A 40 2.99 9.30 0.92
CA GLU A 40 3.00 10.68 1.41
C GLU A 40 2.35 10.84 2.79
N SER A 41 1.35 10.02 3.11
CA SER A 41 0.62 10.10 4.39
C SER A 41 1.51 9.80 5.60
N ILE A 42 1.41 10.68 6.60
CA ILE A 42 2.09 10.57 7.90
C ILE A 42 1.05 10.33 8.99
N TYR A 43 1.30 9.34 9.86
CA TYR A 43 0.36 8.91 10.89
C TYR A 43 0.84 9.19 12.32
N GLY A 44 1.83 10.09 12.47
CA GLY A 44 2.45 10.50 13.73
C GLY A 44 3.97 10.33 13.69
N ASN A 45 4.63 10.54 14.83
CA ASN A 45 6.08 10.42 14.96
C ASN A 45 6.45 9.55 16.18
N PHE A 46 7.50 8.73 16.09
CA PHE A 46 7.87 7.81 17.19
C PHE A 46 8.23 8.52 18.50
N LYS A 47 8.61 9.79 18.43
CA LYS A 47 8.94 10.60 19.61
C LYS A 47 7.72 10.92 20.48
N ASN A 48 6.52 10.97 19.89
CA ASN A 48 5.30 11.42 20.57
C ASN A 48 4.12 10.45 20.49
N LYS A 49 4.17 9.44 19.61
CA LYS A 49 3.12 8.42 19.45
C LYS A 49 3.73 7.03 19.64
N ASN A 50 3.16 6.25 20.56
CA ASN A 50 3.58 4.87 20.76
C ASN A 50 3.07 3.98 19.61
N ILE A 51 3.84 2.97 19.22
CA ILE A 51 3.45 2.00 18.19
C ILE A 51 2.13 1.29 18.53
N THR A 52 1.86 1.00 19.80
CA THR A 52 0.59 0.37 20.24
C THR A 52 -0.60 1.30 19.99
N THR A 53 -0.43 2.61 20.21
CA THR A 53 -1.47 3.60 19.88
C THR A 53 -1.66 3.72 18.37
N LEU A 54 -0.57 3.67 17.59
CA LEU A 54 -0.60 3.71 16.13
C LEU A 54 -1.32 2.51 15.52
N ILE A 55 -1.05 1.28 15.98
CA ILE A 55 -1.70 0.08 15.41
C ILE A 55 -3.18 -0.06 15.81
N ASN A 56 -3.63 0.70 16.82
CA ASN A 56 -5.04 0.82 17.18
C ASN A 56 -5.74 1.98 16.45
N ASP A 57 -4.99 2.75 15.66
CA ASP A 57 -5.52 3.84 14.84
C ASP A 57 -6.16 3.24 13.57
N ASN A 58 -7.48 3.43 13.44
CA ASN A 58 -8.23 2.93 12.29
C ASN A 58 -7.78 3.57 10.99
N ASP A 59 -7.36 4.84 10.98
CA ASP A 59 -6.90 5.50 9.75
C ASP A 59 -5.60 4.91 9.26
N PHE A 60 -4.72 4.53 10.18
CA PHE A 60 -3.45 3.87 9.87
C PHE A 60 -3.64 2.42 9.40
N THR A 61 -4.54 1.67 10.05
CA THR A 61 -4.73 0.23 9.81
C THR A 61 -5.79 -0.09 8.75
N ARG A 62 -6.61 0.89 8.32
CA ARG A 62 -7.67 0.70 7.31
C ARG A 62 -7.17 -0.03 6.06
N LYS A 63 -5.97 0.31 5.59
CA LYS A 63 -5.37 -0.26 4.36
C LYS A 63 -4.84 -1.69 4.55
N TRP A 64 -4.69 -2.19 5.78
CA TRP A 64 -4.11 -3.52 6.05
C TRP A 64 -4.97 -4.68 5.58
N PHE A 65 -6.28 -4.47 5.51
CA PHE A 65 -7.27 -5.49 5.18
C PHE A 65 -7.74 -5.43 3.72
N ILE A 66 -7.22 -4.48 2.95
CA ILE A 66 -7.51 -4.38 1.52
C ILE A 66 -6.59 -5.36 0.79
N ASN A 67 -7.16 -6.12 -0.15
CA ASN A 67 -6.45 -7.00 -1.07
C ASN A 67 -6.65 -6.50 -2.51
N ASN A 68 -5.94 -7.11 -3.47
CA ASN A 68 -6.07 -6.71 -4.87
C ASN A 68 -7.46 -7.00 -5.45
N ASP A 69 -8.24 -7.91 -4.85
CA ASP A 69 -9.62 -8.22 -5.25
C ASP A 69 -10.59 -7.08 -4.92
N SER A 70 -10.21 -6.19 -3.99
CA SER A 70 -11.00 -5.01 -3.58
C SER A 70 -10.60 -3.71 -4.31
N ILE A 71 -9.56 -3.74 -5.14
CA ILE A 71 -9.00 -2.55 -5.79
C ILE A 71 -9.43 -2.52 -7.26
N ASP A 72 -9.95 -1.39 -7.73
CA ASP A 72 -10.34 -1.17 -9.13
C ASP A 72 -9.18 -1.51 -10.07
N ILE A 73 -9.50 -2.09 -11.24
CA ILE A 73 -8.57 -2.62 -12.24
C ILE A 73 -7.77 -3.83 -11.75
N CYS A 74 -7.20 -3.77 -10.53
CA CYS A 74 -6.43 -4.85 -9.92
C CYS A 74 -7.29 -6.10 -9.68
N ARG A 75 -8.57 -5.95 -9.34
CA ARG A 75 -9.50 -7.08 -9.15
C ARG A 75 -9.69 -7.90 -10.41
N ASP A 76 -9.58 -7.28 -11.58
CA ASP A 76 -9.76 -7.94 -12.88
C ASP A 76 -8.42 -8.45 -13.44
N CYS A 77 -7.30 -8.11 -12.80
CA CYS A 77 -5.96 -8.46 -13.27
C CYS A 77 -5.58 -9.92 -12.98
N GLN A 78 -5.17 -10.63 -14.02
CA GLN A 78 -4.62 -11.98 -13.98
C GLN A 78 -3.38 -12.13 -13.09
N PHE A 79 -2.66 -11.03 -12.81
CA PHE A 79 -1.47 -11.03 -11.97
C PHE A 79 -1.75 -10.63 -10.52
N ARG A 80 -3.01 -10.42 -10.12
CA ARG A 80 -3.36 -9.84 -8.80
C ARG A 80 -2.77 -10.55 -7.59
N TYR A 81 -2.63 -11.88 -7.62
CA TYR A 81 -2.06 -12.64 -6.51
C TYR A 81 -0.52 -12.66 -6.48
N ILE A 82 0.14 -12.30 -7.58
CA ILE A 82 1.60 -12.20 -7.66
C ILE A 82 2.11 -10.76 -7.72
N CYS A 83 1.23 -9.76 -7.89
CA CYS A 83 1.60 -8.35 -8.03
C CYS A 83 2.37 -7.83 -6.80
N PHE A 84 3.50 -7.16 -7.03
CA PHE A 84 4.37 -6.60 -5.98
C PHE A 84 4.29 -5.07 -5.89
N ASP A 85 3.44 -4.46 -6.69
CA ASP A 85 3.24 -3.01 -6.67
C ASP A 85 2.78 -2.55 -5.28
N ASN A 86 3.45 -1.52 -4.80
CA ASN A 86 3.31 -0.95 -3.47
C ASN A 86 2.72 0.46 -3.50
N SER A 87 2.17 0.88 -4.64
CA SER A 87 1.44 2.14 -4.77
C SER A 87 0.45 2.29 -3.62
N ASP A 88 0.35 3.51 -3.10
CA ASP A 88 -0.64 3.78 -2.09
C ASP A 88 -2.05 3.65 -2.66
N ILE A 89 -3.00 3.38 -1.78
CA ILE A 89 -4.41 3.20 -2.13
C ILE A 89 -5.27 4.24 -1.46
N GLU A 90 -6.25 4.73 -2.19
CA GLU A 90 -7.25 5.67 -1.72
C GLU A 90 -8.66 5.15 -1.97
N PHE A 91 -9.60 5.58 -1.13
CA PHE A 91 -11.01 5.25 -1.29
C PHE A 91 -11.73 6.45 -1.90
N THR A 92 -12.34 6.27 -3.07
CA THR A 92 -12.99 7.36 -3.82
C THR A 92 -14.46 7.57 -3.44
N GLY A 93 -14.91 7.00 -2.32
CA GLY A 93 -16.32 6.97 -1.91
C GLY A 93 -17.07 5.74 -2.42
N THR A 94 -16.64 5.15 -3.53
CA THR A 94 -17.27 3.97 -4.16
C THR A 94 -16.37 2.74 -4.19
N SER A 95 -15.06 2.92 -4.38
CA SER A 95 -14.10 1.82 -4.54
C SER A 95 -12.70 2.24 -4.09
N TRP A 96 -11.83 1.25 -3.92
CA TRP A 96 -10.41 1.47 -3.70
C TRP A 96 -9.67 1.58 -5.02
N ARG A 97 -8.74 2.53 -5.11
CA ARG A 97 -7.88 2.74 -6.28
C ARG A 97 -6.44 2.91 -5.87
N LYS A 98 -5.51 2.52 -6.74
CA LYS A 98 -4.10 2.86 -6.59
C LYS A 98 -3.87 4.28 -7.08
N ILE A 99 -3.09 5.06 -6.33
CA ILE A 99 -2.72 6.43 -6.71
C ILE A 99 -1.87 6.41 -7.99
N ASN A 100 -0.90 5.49 -8.06
CA ASN A 100 -0.08 5.28 -9.25
C ASN A 100 -0.63 4.09 -10.04
N GLN A 101 -1.07 4.35 -11.28
CA GLN A 101 -1.61 3.29 -12.11
C GLN A 101 -0.50 2.36 -12.63
N CYS A 102 -0.79 1.06 -12.58
CA CYS A 102 0.05 0.07 -13.23
C CYS A 102 0.05 0.29 -14.76
N LYS A 103 1.21 0.12 -15.40
CA LYS A 103 1.31 0.19 -16.87
C LYS A 103 0.66 -1.01 -17.55
N PHE A 104 0.35 -2.07 -16.83
CA PHE A 104 -0.31 -3.24 -17.38
C PHE A 104 -1.83 -3.05 -17.43
N ASP A 105 -2.42 -3.23 -18.61
CA ASP A 105 -3.86 -3.21 -18.83
C ASP A 105 -4.42 -4.65 -18.83
N PRO A 106 -5.23 -5.03 -17.83
CA PRO A 106 -5.78 -6.39 -17.73
C PRO A 106 -6.85 -6.70 -18.78
N TYR A 107 -7.49 -5.70 -19.38
CA TYR A 107 -8.56 -5.91 -20.36
C TYR A 107 -8.00 -6.17 -21.77
N THR A 108 -6.86 -5.57 -22.09
CA THR A 108 -6.16 -5.80 -23.37
C THR A 108 -5.00 -6.79 -23.26
N ASN A 109 -4.61 -7.15 -22.03
CA ASN A 109 -3.47 -8.01 -21.73
C ASN A 109 -2.14 -7.46 -22.30
N LYS A 110 -1.94 -6.15 -22.20
CA LYS A 110 -0.77 -5.43 -22.74
C LYS A 110 -0.17 -4.47 -21.73
N TRP A 111 1.14 -4.25 -21.83
CA TRP A 111 1.81 -3.15 -21.15
C TRP A 111 1.68 -1.90 -22.02
N LYS A 112 1.28 -0.77 -21.41
CA LYS A 112 1.32 0.55 -22.05
C LYS A 112 2.76 0.92 -22.35
N ASP A 113 3.02 1.42 -23.55
CA ASP A 113 4.35 1.86 -23.94
C ASP A 113 4.66 3.21 -23.29
N ASN A 114 5.96 3.51 -23.13
CA ASN A 114 6.39 4.77 -22.49
C ASN A 114 5.98 6.04 -23.28
N GLN A 115 5.41 5.90 -24.48
CA GLN A 115 4.88 7.00 -25.29
C GLN A 115 3.41 7.34 -24.99
N ASP A 116 2.71 6.53 -24.19
CA ASP A 116 1.28 6.71 -23.88
C ASP A 116 1.02 7.50 -22.58
N ILE A 117 2.06 8.11 -22.00
CA ILE A 117 1.98 8.87 -20.76
C ILE A 117 2.30 10.34 -21.09
N ILE A 118 1.24 11.08 -21.46
CA ILE A 118 1.25 12.56 -21.53
C ILE A 118 0.98 13.10 -20.14
#